data_AF-A0A7K7JFD5-F1
#
_entry.id   AF-A0A7K7JFD5-F1
#
_cell.length_a   1.000
_cell.length_b   1.000
_cell.length_c   1.000
_cell.angle_alpha   90.00
_cell.angle_beta   90.00
_cell.angle_gamma   90.00
#
_symmetry.space_group_name_H-M   'P 1'
#
loop_
_entity.id
_entity.type
_entity.pdbx_description
1 polymer ?
#
loop_
_entity_poly.entity_id
_entity_poly.type
_entity_poly.pdbx_seq_one_letter_code
_entity_poly.pdbx_strand_id
1 'polypeptide(L)'
;MFHSSTQRRHWTFHGEEELARRRAEGNRRARARAAASGKVPQGDPVLLEPHEELALCKYYEKRLLDFCAAFKPAMPRSVVGTACMYFKRFYLNNSVMEHHPRIIMLTCTFLACKVDEFNVSSAQFVGNLRESPLGQEKALEQILEYELLLIQQLNFHLIIHNPYRPFEGFLIDIKTRYPVLENPEILRKTADDFLNRVALTDAYLLFTPSQIALSAILSSGSRAGINMESYLSESLMLKEDRSTLSRLLDEMKCMKNLIKKYELPRPEEVAALKQKLEKCHSLDLSFNTNPKKRKGYEDDEYVTKKCKMDE
;
A
#
# COMPACT_ATOMS: atom_id res chain seq x y z
N MET A 1 17.75 -0.52 -6.93
CA MET A 1 17.98 0.62 -6.01
C MET A 1 16.86 1.65 -6.19
N PHE A 2 16.46 2.39 -5.15
CA PHE A 2 15.33 3.32 -5.24
C PHE A 2 15.53 4.44 -6.30
N HIS A 3 16.74 4.98 -6.42
CA HIS A 3 17.03 6.11 -7.31
C HIS A 3 16.76 5.84 -8.81
N SER A 4 16.83 4.57 -9.23
CA SER A 4 16.54 4.12 -10.60
C SER A 4 15.21 3.38 -10.73
N SER A 5 14.42 3.35 -9.65
CA SER A 5 13.20 2.54 -9.56
C SER A 5 12.00 3.16 -10.27
N THR A 6 11.05 2.30 -10.65
CA THR A 6 9.73 2.70 -11.13
C THR A 6 8.91 3.41 -10.04
N GLN A 7 9.14 3.08 -8.76
CA GLN A 7 8.50 3.79 -7.65
C GLN A 7 8.86 5.28 -7.64
N ARG A 8 10.15 5.61 -7.79
CA ARG A 8 10.60 7.01 -7.88
C ARG A 8 10.01 7.71 -9.11
N ARG A 9 10.02 7.03 -10.26
CA ARG A 9 9.64 7.64 -11.56
C ARG A 9 8.14 7.84 -11.73
N HIS A 10 7.32 6.94 -11.19
CA HIS A 10 5.88 6.87 -11.51
C HIS A 10 4.96 6.92 -10.29
N TRP A 11 5.48 6.63 -9.09
CA TRP A 11 4.69 6.46 -7.87
C TRP A 11 5.19 7.31 -6.70
N THR A 12 5.92 8.38 -7.00
CA THR A 12 6.32 9.42 -6.04
C THR A 12 5.85 10.75 -6.62
N PHE A 13 4.91 11.39 -5.95
CA PHE A 13 4.17 12.56 -6.44
C PHE A 13 4.58 13.83 -5.70
N HIS A 14 4.29 14.99 -6.30
CA HIS A 14 4.80 16.27 -5.79
C HIS A 14 4.02 16.83 -4.59
N GLY A 15 2.77 16.41 -4.38
CA GLY A 15 1.96 16.93 -3.27
C GLY A 15 0.60 16.25 -3.11
N GLU A 16 -0.04 16.52 -1.97
CA GLU A 16 -1.36 15.97 -1.60
C GLU A 16 -2.46 16.33 -2.62
N GLU A 17 -2.38 17.52 -3.23
CA GLU A 17 -3.33 17.99 -4.25
C GLU A 17 -3.32 17.11 -5.50
N GLU A 18 -2.14 16.63 -5.91
CA GLU A 18 -2.05 15.71 -7.06
C GLU A 18 -2.75 14.39 -6.75
N LEU A 19 -2.57 13.86 -5.54
CA LEU A 19 -3.22 12.62 -5.10
C LEU A 19 -4.75 12.79 -5.01
N ALA A 20 -5.20 13.90 -4.44
CA ALA A 20 -6.62 14.23 -4.34
C ALA A 20 -7.26 14.34 -5.73
N ARG A 21 -6.57 15.00 -6.69
CA ARG A 21 -7.03 15.12 -8.07
C ARG A 21 -7.15 13.76 -8.76
N ARG A 22 -6.17 12.87 -8.58
CA ARG A 22 -6.19 11.51 -9.17
C ARG A 22 -7.35 10.67 -8.63
N ARG A 23 -7.57 10.69 -7.31
CA ARG A 23 -8.71 10.02 -6.66
C ARG A 23 -10.05 10.57 -7.15
N ALA A 24 -10.18 11.89 -7.21
CA ALA A 24 -11.38 12.53 -7.71
C ALA A 24 -11.67 12.18 -9.18
N GLU A 25 -10.63 12.08 -10.01
CA GLU A 25 -10.76 11.62 -11.39
C GLU A 25 -11.17 10.14 -11.48
N GLY A 26 -10.59 9.27 -10.64
CA GLY A 26 -11.00 7.86 -10.52
C GLY A 26 -12.48 7.71 -10.17
N ASN A 27 -12.94 8.46 -9.16
CA ASN A 27 -14.34 8.51 -8.75
C ASN A 27 -15.25 9.04 -9.88
N ARG A 28 -14.88 10.15 -10.55
CA ARG A 28 -15.65 10.70 -11.67
C ARG A 28 -15.83 9.68 -12.80
N ARG A 29 -14.77 8.96 -13.17
CA ARG A 29 -14.85 7.90 -14.19
C ARG A 29 -15.81 6.79 -13.78
N ALA A 30 -15.75 6.34 -12.53
CA ALA A 30 -16.65 5.31 -12.02
C ALA A 30 -18.12 5.78 -12.02
N ARG A 31 -18.40 7.01 -11.58
CA ARG A 31 -19.75 7.60 -11.63
C ARG A 31 -20.26 7.76 -13.06
N ALA A 32 -19.41 8.18 -13.98
CA ALA A 32 -19.77 8.27 -15.40
C ALA A 32 -20.12 6.91 -16.01
N ARG A 33 -19.33 5.86 -15.69
CA ARG A 33 -19.63 4.47 -16.09
C ARG A 33 -20.92 3.95 -15.48
N ALA A 34 -21.15 4.22 -14.19
CA ALA A 34 -22.40 3.85 -13.51
C ALA A 34 -23.62 4.49 -14.20
N ALA A 35 -23.52 5.78 -14.55
CA ALA A 35 -24.60 6.46 -15.27
C ALA A 35 -24.79 5.96 -16.71
N ALA A 36 -23.70 5.63 -17.41
CA ALA A 36 -23.78 5.04 -18.74
C ALA A 36 -24.48 3.67 -18.75
N SER A 37 -24.49 2.94 -17.63
CA SER A 37 -25.24 1.68 -17.49
C SER A 37 -26.76 1.86 -17.44
N GLY A 38 -27.26 3.10 -17.30
CA GLY A 38 -28.68 3.43 -17.25
C GLY A 38 -29.39 3.06 -15.94
N LYS A 39 -28.68 2.41 -14.99
CA LYS A 39 -29.25 1.95 -13.71
C LYS A 39 -29.32 3.04 -12.63
N VAL A 40 -28.46 4.06 -12.72
CA VAL A 40 -28.29 5.09 -11.67
C VAL A 40 -27.96 6.45 -12.30
N PRO A 41 -28.70 7.54 -12.04
CA PRO A 41 -28.34 8.88 -12.48
C PRO A 41 -26.96 9.35 -11.96
N GLN A 42 -26.25 10.22 -12.68
CA GLN A 42 -24.91 10.70 -12.27
C GLN A 42 -24.87 11.35 -10.87
N GLY A 43 -25.98 11.94 -10.42
CA GLY A 43 -26.13 12.60 -9.11
C GLY A 43 -26.88 11.78 -8.07
N ASP A 44 -27.08 10.48 -8.28
CA ASP A 44 -27.82 9.65 -7.32
C ASP A 44 -27.05 9.58 -5.99
N PRO A 45 -27.73 9.85 -4.84
CA PRO A 45 -27.11 9.80 -3.52
C PRO A 45 -26.58 8.41 -3.14
N VAL A 46 -26.91 7.35 -3.90
CA VAL A 46 -26.33 6.01 -3.73
C VAL A 46 -24.84 5.96 -4.10
N LEU A 47 -24.36 6.83 -5.00
CA LEU A 47 -22.96 6.85 -5.43
C LEU A 47 -22.07 7.53 -4.38
N LEU A 48 -20.88 6.96 -4.17
CA LEU A 48 -19.91 7.48 -3.21
C LEU A 48 -19.22 8.74 -3.75
N GLU A 49 -19.02 9.71 -2.87
CA GLU A 49 -18.19 10.89 -3.11
C GLU A 49 -16.71 10.60 -2.81
N PRO A 50 -15.75 11.36 -3.36
CA PRO A 50 -14.31 11.08 -3.19
C PRO A 50 -13.84 11.01 -1.72
N HIS A 51 -14.43 11.80 -0.83
CA HIS A 51 -14.10 11.78 0.59
C HIS A 51 -14.65 10.53 1.30
N GLU A 52 -15.82 10.04 0.88
CA GLU A 52 -16.41 8.79 1.37
C GLU A 52 -15.59 7.58 0.92
N GLU A 53 -15.11 7.59 -0.34
CA GLU A 53 -14.18 6.56 -0.83
C GLU A 53 -12.88 6.56 -0.01
N LEU A 54 -12.31 7.74 0.25
CA LEU A 54 -11.09 7.87 1.05
C LEU A 54 -11.29 7.34 2.47
N ALA A 55 -12.44 7.59 3.09
CA ALA A 55 -12.79 7.04 4.40
C ALA A 55 -12.80 5.50 4.36
N LEU A 56 -13.45 4.90 3.35
CA LEU A 56 -13.44 3.44 3.18
C LEU A 56 -12.02 2.91 2.93
N CYS A 57 -11.22 3.57 2.09
CA CYS A 57 -9.82 3.18 1.86
C CYS A 57 -9.01 3.19 3.16
N LYS A 58 -9.10 4.25 3.98
CA LYS A 58 -8.43 4.32 5.29
C LYS A 58 -8.86 3.19 6.21
N TYR A 59 -10.15 2.88 6.24
CA TYR A 59 -10.67 1.78 7.04
C TYR A 59 -10.11 0.42 6.60
N TYR A 60 -10.14 0.13 5.30
CA TYR A 60 -9.64 -1.14 4.77
C TYR A 60 -8.12 -1.24 4.82
N GLU A 61 -7.39 -0.14 4.71
CA GLU A 61 -5.95 -0.11 4.93
C GLU A 61 -5.60 -0.46 6.39
N LYS A 62 -6.35 0.08 7.36
CA LYS A 62 -6.19 -0.31 8.76
C LYS A 62 -6.48 -1.81 8.96
N ARG A 63 -7.55 -2.33 8.34
CA ARG A 63 -7.83 -3.77 8.35
C ARG A 63 -6.75 -4.62 7.68
N LEU A 64 -6.10 -4.11 6.64
CA LEU A 64 -4.96 -4.76 5.99
C LEU A 64 -3.85 -4.97 7.01
N LEU A 65 -3.45 -3.91 7.70
CA LEU A 65 -2.43 -3.97 8.73
C LEU A 65 -2.80 -4.95 9.85
N ASP A 66 -4.05 -4.91 10.31
CA ASP A 66 -4.53 -5.81 11.37
C ASP A 66 -4.54 -7.28 10.91
N PHE A 67 -4.92 -7.54 9.65
CA PHE A 67 -4.85 -8.88 9.04
C PHE A 67 -3.41 -9.38 8.98
N CYS A 68 -2.48 -8.56 8.47
CA CYS A 68 -1.07 -8.92 8.37
C CYS A 68 -0.42 -9.13 9.74
N ALA A 69 -0.79 -8.32 10.74
CA ALA A 69 -0.27 -8.46 12.10
C ALA A 69 -0.73 -9.76 12.79
N ALA A 70 -1.95 -10.22 12.48
CA ALA A 70 -2.49 -11.46 13.00
C ALA A 70 -2.12 -12.71 12.17
N PHE A 71 -1.48 -12.53 11.01
CA PHE A 71 -1.22 -13.57 10.03
C PHE A 71 -0.25 -14.65 10.55
N LYS A 72 -0.52 -15.90 10.18
CA LYS A 72 0.27 -17.09 10.48
C LYS A 72 0.59 -17.83 9.17
N PRO A 73 1.87 -18.04 8.83
CA PRO A 73 3.10 -17.71 9.59
C PRO A 73 3.35 -16.20 9.72
N ALA A 74 4.23 -15.79 10.65
CA ALA A 74 4.47 -14.36 10.90
C ALA A 74 4.94 -13.62 9.63
N MET A 75 4.19 -12.59 9.24
CA MET A 75 4.44 -11.86 7.99
C MET A 75 5.59 -10.85 8.15
N PRO A 76 6.62 -10.86 7.29
CA PRO A 76 7.68 -9.87 7.30
C PRO A 76 7.17 -8.45 7.04
N ARG A 77 7.77 -7.44 7.70
CA ARG A 77 7.35 -6.03 7.55
C ARG A 77 7.46 -5.52 6.11
N SER A 78 8.42 -6.02 5.33
CA SER A 78 8.54 -5.70 3.90
C SER A 78 7.27 -6.07 3.14
N VAL A 79 6.77 -7.29 3.34
CA VAL A 79 5.55 -7.80 2.72
C VAL A 79 4.35 -6.92 3.08
N VAL A 80 4.22 -6.56 4.37
CA VAL A 80 3.13 -5.68 4.83
C VAL A 80 3.21 -4.30 4.17
N GLY A 81 4.40 -3.70 4.12
CA GLY A 81 4.59 -2.39 3.48
C GLY A 81 4.34 -2.43 1.97
N THR A 82 4.74 -3.52 1.30
CA THR A 82 4.47 -3.79 -0.12
C THR A 82 2.95 -3.88 -0.36
N ALA A 83 2.22 -4.63 0.46
CA ALA A 83 0.77 -4.76 0.37
C ALA A 83 0.03 -3.42 0.58
N CYS A 84 0.42 -2.64 1.59
CA CYS A 84 -0.12 -1.29 1.81
C CYS A 84 0.14 -0.38 0.61
N MET A 85 1.35 -0.41 0.04
CA MET A 85 1.69 0.41 -1.12
C MET A 85 0.86 0.02 -2.35
N TYR A 86 0.64 -1.28 -2.59
CA TYR A 86 -0.25 -1.74 -3.66
C TYR A 86 -1.67 -1.23 -3.47
N PHE A 87 -2.22 -1.34 -2.26
CA PHE A 87 -3.56 -0.87 -1.95
C PHE A 87 -3.71 0.64 -2.22
N LYS A 88 -2.74 1.45 -1.77
CA LYS A 88 -2.72 2.89 -2.03
C LYS A 88 -2.61 3.24 -3.51
N ARG A 89 -1.73 2.56 -4.25
CA ARG A 89 -1.55 2.77 -5.70
C ARG A 89 -2.80 2.40 -6.49
N PHE A 90 -3.45 1.30 -6.12
CA PHE A 90 -4.67 0.82 -6.78
C PHE A 90 -5.79 1.87 -6.66
N TYR A 91 -6.11 2.30 -5.44
CA TYR A 91 -7.17 3.29 -5.18
C TYR A 91 -6.75 4.75 -5.44
N LEU A 92 -5.55 4.98 -5.97
CA LEU A 92 -5.19 6.30 -6.48
C LEU A 92 -5.92 6.61 -7.80
N ASN A 93 -6.19 5.59 -8.61
CA ASN A 93 -6.80 5.75 -9.94
C ASN A 93 -8.10 4.94 -10.12
N ASN A 94 -8.42 4.03 -9.21
CA ASN A 94 -9.62 3.18 -9.26
C ASN A 94 -10.59 3.54 -8.14
N SER A 95 -11.88 3.29 -8.34
CA SER A 95 -12.92 3.57 -7.35
C SER A 95 -13.28 2.32 -6.54
N VAL A 96 -13.60 2.52 -5.26
CA VAL A 96 -14.14 1.46 -4.38
C VAL A 96 -15.50 0.93 -4.85
N MET A 97 -16.26 1.73 -5.61
CA MET A 97 -17.55 1.33 -6.18
C MET A 97 -17.40 0.25 -7.26
N GLU A 98 -16.24 0.21 -7.92
CA GLU A 98 -15.97 -0.76 -9.00
C GLU A 98 -15.31 -2.01 -8.48
N HIS A 99 -14.40 -1.83 -7.52
CA HIS A 99 -13.59 -2.91 -6.97
C HIS A 99 -13.69 -2.86 -5.46
N HIS A 100 -14.31 -3.89 -4.88
CA HIS A 100 -14.58 -3.90 -3.45
C HIS A 100 -13.26 -3.95 -2.64
N PRO A 101 -13.03 -3.00 -1.71
CA PRO A 101 -11.75 -2.85 -0.99
C PRO A 101 -11.39 -4.02 -0.09
N ARG A 102 -12.36 -4.82 0.37
CA ARG A 102 -12.06 -6.10 1.04
C ARG A 102 -11.27 -7.06 0.14
N ILE A 103 -11.70 -7.22 -1.12
CA ILE A 103 -11.10 -8.18 -2.05
C ILE A 103 -9.73 -7.66 -2.46
N ILE A 104 -9.66 -6.40 -2.90
CA ILE A 104 -8.40 -5.76 -3.28
C ILE A 104 -7.38 -5.77 -2.14
N MET A 105 -7.80 -5.54 -0.88
CA MET A 105 -6.94 -5.66 0.30
C MET A 105 -6.30 -7.05 0.37
N LEU A 106 -7.09 -8.11 0.25
CA LEU A 106 -6.60 -9.49 0.29
C LEU A 106 -5.71 -9.81 -0.91
N THR A 107 -6.09 -9.38 -2.11
CA THR A 107 -5.31 -9.55 -3.34
C THR A 107 -3.97 -8.82 -3.26
N CYS A 108 -3.93 -7.61 -2.68
CA CYS A 108 -2.69 -6.86 -2.44
C CYS A 108 -1.76 -7.63 -1.51
N THR A 109 -2.28 -8.15 -0.40
CA THR A 109 -1.48 -8.95 0.53
C THR A 109 -1.00 -10.26 -0.11
N PHE A 110 -1.86 -10.95 -0.85
CA PHE A 110 -1.51 -12.19 -1.54
C PHE A 110 -0.43 -11.97 -2.61
N LEU A 111 -0.56 -10.93 -3.43
CA LEU A 111 0.44 -10.56 -4.43
C LEU A 111 1.76 -10.12 -3.77
N ALA A 112 1.70 -9.37 -2.67
CA ALA A 112 2.89 -8.97 -1.92
C ALA A 112 3.66 -10.20 -1.38
N CYS A 113 2.97 -11.21 -0.86
CA CYS A 113 3.62 -12.46 -0.42
C CYS A 113 4.43 -13.09 -1.56
N LYS A 114 3.89 -13.10 -2.78
CA LYS A 114 4.57 -13.68 -3.95
C LYS A 114 5.75 -12.84 -4.42
N VAL A 115 5.57 -11.52 -4.52
CA VAL A 115 6.62 -10.61 -5.02
C VAL A 115 7.81 -10.51 -4.07
N ASP A 116 7.57 -10.54 -2.76
CA ASP A 116 8.61 -10.48 -1.73
C ASP A 116 9.12 -11.89 -1.32
N GLU A 117 8.77 -12.93 -2.09
CA GLU A 117 9.21 -14.32 -1.88
C GLU A 117 8.87 -14.89 -0.49
N PHE A 118 7.80 -14.39 0.14
CA PHE A 118 7.25 -14.95 1.36
C PHE A 118 6.40 -16.18 1.04
N ASN A 119 7.04 -17.35 1.14
CA ASN A 119 6.49 -18.62 0.70
C ASN A 119 5.31 -19.09 1.59
N VAL A 120 4.08 -18.78 1.16
CA VAL A 120 2.83 -19.19 1.79
C VAL A 120 1.91 -19.75 0.72
N SER A 121 1.34 -20.95 0.95
CA SER A 121 0.40 -21.53 -0.01
C SER A 121 -0.93 -20.75 -0.04
N SER A 122 -1.67 -20.86 -1.14
CA SER A 122 -3.01 -20.25 -1.24
C SER A 122 -3.95 -20.69 -0.12
N ALA A 123 -3.95 -22.00 0.20
CA ALA A 123 -4.74 -22.56 1.30
C ALA A 123 -4.33 -22.01 2.67
N GLN A 124 -3.02 -21.87 2.94
CA GLN A 124 -2.54 -21.24 4.18
C GLN A 124 -2.93 -19.77 4.25
N PHE A 125 -2.88 -19.05 3.14
CA PHE A 125 -3.26 -17.65 3.09
C PHE A 125 -4.72 -17.44 3.48
N VAL A 126 -5.66 -18.14 2.81
CA VAL A 126 -7.09 -17.99 3.13
C VAL A 126 -7.47 -18.64 4.45
N GLY A 127 -6.69 -19.61 4.94
CA GLY A 127 -6.83 -20.18 6.29
C GLY A 127 -6.68 -19.15 7.42
N ASN A 128 -6.07 -17.99 7.15
CA ASN A 128 -6.01 -16.86 8.10
C ASN A 128 -7.28 -16.01 8.16
N LEU A 129 -8.24 -16.24 7.26
CA LEU A 129 -9.54 -15.58 7.28
C LEU A 129 -10.42 -16.24 8.33
N ARG A 130 -11.05 -15.42 9.18
CA ARG A 130 -12.07 -15.86 10.15
C ARG A 130 -13.41 -16.10 9.45
N GLU A 131 -13.43 -17.04 8.53
CA GLU A 131 -14.57 -17.44 7.70
C GLU A 131 -14.73 -18.97 7.70
N SER A 132 -15.89 -19.47 7.26
CA SER A 132 -16.08 -20.90 7.02
C SER A 132 -15.18 -21.39 5.87
N PRO A 133 -14.91 -22.70 5.76
CA PRO A 133 -14.11 -23.25 4.66
C PRO A 133 -14.62 -22.83 3.27
N LEU A 134 -15.94 -22.81 3.08
CA LEU A 134 -16.57 -22.33 1.84
C LEU A 134 -16.33 -20.83 1.59
N GLY A 135 -16.33 -20.00 2.65
CA GLY A 135 -16.00 -18.58 2.56
C GLY A 135 -14.53 -18.37 2.18
N GLN A 136 -13.62 -19.15 2.75
CA GLN A 136 -12.20 -19.13 2.43
C GLN A 136 -11.93 -19.50 0.97
N GLU A 137 -12.61 -20.53 0.45
CA GLU A 137 -12.53 -20.94 -0.95
C GLU A 137 -13.03 -19.83 -1.89
N LYS A 138 -14.21 -19.26 -1.61
CA LYS A 138 -14.75 -18.13 -2.38
C LYS A 138 -13.82 -16.92 -2.35
N ALA A 139 -13.22 -16.61 -1.19
CA ALA A 139 -12.25 -15.52 -1.08
C ALA A 139 -11.01 -15.81 -1.93
N LEU A 140 -10.55 -17.07 -1.98
CA LEU A 140 -9.43 -17.46 -2.84
C LEU A 140 -9.77 -17.25 -4.32
N GLU A 141 -10.94 -17.70 -4.77
CA GLU A 141 -11.40 -17.50 -6.15
C GLU A 141 -11.37 -16.00 -6.52
N GLN A 142 -11.95 -15.15 -5.66
CA GLN A 142 -11.95 -13.70 -5.86
C GLN A 142 -10.53 -13.12 -5.88
N ILE A 143 -9.64 -13.58 -5.00
CA ILE A 143 -8.23 -13.13 -4.99
C ILE A 143 -7.57 -13.43 -6.34
N LEU A 144 -7.76 -14.65 -6.88
CA LEU A 144 -7.18 -15.08 -8.14
C LEU A 144 -7.76 -14.31 -9.34
N GLU A 145 -9.07 -14.05 -9.35
CA GLU A 145 -9.72 -13.25 -10.39
C GLU A 145 -9.16 -11.81 -10.45
N TYR A 146 -8.93 -11.20 -9.28
CA TYR A 146 -8.46 -9.82 -9.18
C TYR A 146 -6.94 -9.66 -9.30
N GLU A 147 -6.19 -10.76 -9.30
CA GLU A 147 -4.73 -10.70 -9.28
C GLU A 147 -4.15 -10.01 -10.52
N LEU A 148 -4.57 -10.45 -11.72
CA LEU A 148 -4.10 -9.86 -12.97
C LEU A 148 -4.53 -8.39 -13.08
N LEU A 149 -5.76 -8.09 -12.66
CA LEU A 149 -6.27 -6.72 -12.63
C LEU A 149 -5.39 -5.84 -11.73
N LEU A 150 -5.05 -6.30 -10.53
CA LEU A 150 -4.17 -5.57 -9.62
C LEU A 150 -2.82 -5.28 -10.28
N ILE A 151 -2.17 -6.28 -10.89
CA ILE A 151 -0.87 -6.10 -11.57
C ILE A 151 -0.98 -5.06 -12.70
N GLN A 152 -2.05 -5.11 -13.50
CA GLN A 152 -2.31 -4.13 -14.56
C GLN A 152 -2.49 -2.71 -14.00
N GLN A 153 -3.28 -2.56 -12.93
CA GLN A 153 -3.52 -1.27 -12.28
C GLN A 153 -2.28 -0.70 -11.57
N LEU A 154 -1.31 -1.56 -11.24
CA LEU A 154 0.02 -1.15 -10.74
C LEU A 154 1.01 -0.84 -11.87
N ASN A 155 0.57 -0.86 -13.13
CA ASN A 155 1.41 -0.70 -14.33
C ASN A 155 2.58 -1.70 -14.36
N PHE A 156 2.40 -2.90 -13.80
CA PHE A 156 3.46 -3.91 -13.66
C PHE A 156 4.67 -3.43 -12.82
N HIS A 157 4.53 -2.33 -12.07
CA HIS A 157 5.58 -1.79 -11.19
C HIS A 157 5.54 -2.46 -9.81
N LEU A 158 5.90 -3.74 -9.76
CA LEU A 158 5.74 -4.58 -8.56
C LEU A 158 6.82 -4.35 -7.49
N ILE A 159 8.01 -3.85 -7.84
CA ILE A 159 9.07 -3.63 -6.85
C ILE A 159 8.74 -2.41 -5.98
N ILE A 160 8.54 -2.66 -4.67
CA ILE A 160 8.30 -1.63 -3.66
C ILE A 160 9.54 -1.49 -2.77
N HIS A 161 10.05 -0.27 -2.66
CA HIS A 161 11.08 0.11 -1.72
C HIS A 161 10.42 0.59 -0.42
N ASN A 162 10.55 -0.21 0.63
CA ASN A 162 10.01 0.06 1.96
C ASN A 162 11.02 0.84 2.84
N PRO A 163 10.56 1.63 3.83
CA PRO A 163 11.43 2.44 4.68
C PRO A 163 12.23 1.61 5.72
N TYR A 164 11.90 0.33 5.92
CA TYR A 164 12.55 -0.50 6.93
C TYR A 164 14.03 -0.76 6.64
N ARG A 165 14.39 -0.94 5.36
CA ARG A 165 15.80 -1.15 4.97
C ARG A 165 16.68 0.08 5.18
N PRO A 166 16.31 1.29 4.70
CA PRO A 166 17.08 2.49 5.02
C PRO A 166 17.04 2.82 6.51
N PHE A 167 15.97 2.48 7.24
CA PHE A 167 15.90 2.62 8.69
C PHE A 167 17.00 1.82 9.41
N GLU A 168 17.18 0.53 9.09
CA GLU A 168 18.31 -0.24 9.65
C GLU A 168 19.66 0.34 9.22
N GLY A 169 19.78 0.81 7.97
CA GLY A 169 20.99 1.45 7.47
C GLY A 169 21.37 2.68 8.29
N PHE A 170 20.41 3.56 8.58
CA PHE A 170 20.64 4.73 9.42
C PHE A 170 20.96 4.36 10.88
N LEU A 171 20.33 3.32 11.45
CA LEU A 171 20.68 2.87 12.80
C LEU A 171 22.13 2.35 12.87
N ILE A 172 22.58 1.60 11.86
CA ILE A 172 23.98 1.14 11.77
C ILE A 172 24.93 2.35 11.64
N ASP A 173 24.56 3.30 10.79
CA ASP A 173 25.32 4.52 10.56
C ASP A 173 25.48 5.36 11.84
N ILE A 174 24.41 5.52 12.62
CA ILE A 174 24.44 6.23 13.91
C ILE A 174 25.31 5.49 14.91
N LYS A 175 25.19 4.16 15.03
CA LYS A 175 26.03 3.34 15.93
C LYS A 175 27.52 3.47 15.64
N THR A 176 27.89 3.73 14.39
CA THR A 176 29.28 3.75 13.94
C THR A 176 29.87 5.16 13.88
N ARG A 177 29.07 6.16 13.48
CA ARG A 177 29.55 7.52 13.19
C ARG A 177 29.01 8.59 14.12
N TYR A 178 28.13 8.24 15.06
CA TYR A 178 27.53 9.18 16.01
C TYR A 178 27.67 8.70 17.47
N PRO A 179 28.90 8.68 18.03
CA PRO A 179 29.19 8.14 19.35
C PRO A 179 28.54 8.94 20.50
N VAL A 180 28.04 10.15 20.23
CA VAL A 180 27.26 10.95 21.18
C VAL A 180 26.00 10.20 21.65
N LEU A 181 25.45 9.31 20.81
CA LEU A 181 24.32 8.46 21.17
C LEU A 181 24.82 7.06 21.53
N GLU A 182 25.01 6.80 22.83
CA GLU A 182 25.57 5.53 23.34
C GLU A 182 24.71 4.31 22.97
N ASN A 183 23.38 4.44 23.02
CA ASN A 183 22.47 3.34 22.67
C ASN A 183 21.38 3.77 21.68
N PRO A 184 21.61 3.66 20.36
CA PRO A 184 20.61 4.00 19.34
C PRO A 184 19.35 3.12 19.36
N GLU A 185 19.39 1.95 20.01
CA GLU A 185 18.23 1.05 20.09
C GLU A 185 17.07 1.64 20.89
N ILE A 186 17.32 2.62 21.77
CA ILE A 186 16.25 3.36 22.47
C ILE A 186 15.31 4.08 21.51
N LEU A 187 15.79 4.42 20.30
CA LEU A 187 15.01 5.09 19.28
C LEU A 187 14.08 4.13 18.53
N ARG A 188 14.39 2.83 18.51
CA ARG A 188 13.75 1.84 17.64
C ARG A 188 12.25 1.76 17.87
N LYS A 189 11.82 1.56 19.12
CA LYS A 189 10.39 1.44 19.46
C LYS A 189 9.59 2.66 19.05
N THR A 190 10.07 3.86 19.41
CA THR A 190 9.41 5.12 19.05
C THR A 190 9.42 5.37 17.54
N ALA A 191 10.49 4.95 16.84
CA ALA A 191 10.60 5.10 15.40
C ALA A 191 9.66 4.13 14.67
N ASP A 192 9.50 2.91 15.19
CA ASP A 192 8.53 1.94 14.69
C ASP A 192 7.10 2.44 14.85
N ASP A 193 6.76 3.03 15.99
CA ASP A 193 5.46 3.69 16.18
C ASP A 193 5.25 4.82 15.16
N PHE A 194 6.30 5.60 14.88
CA PHE A 194 6.25 6.64 13.85
C PHE A 194 6.04 6.04 12.46
N LEU A 195 6.80 5.01 12.07
CA LEU A 195 6.68 4.33 10.78
C LEU A 195 5.28 3.73 10.59
N ASN A 196 4.72 3.12 11.63
CA ASN A 196 3.36 2.57 11.60
C ASN A 196 2.31 3.65 11.35
N ARG A 197 2.49 4.83 11.96
CA ARG A 197 1.60 5.99 11.73
C ARG A 197 1.79 6.57 10.32
N VAL A 198 3.02 6.68 9.84
CA VAL A 198 3.33 7.17 8.48
C VAL A 198 2.70 6.25 7.43
N ALA A 199 2.76 4.94 7.62
CA ALA A 199 2.22 3.97 6.68
C ALA A 199 0.73 4.19 6.39
N LEU A 200 -0.05 4.62 7.39
CA LEU A 200 -1.47 4.95 7.25
C LEU A 200 -1.75 6.23 6.44
N THR A 201 -0.75 7.09 6.25
CA THR A 201 -0.87 8.35 5.50
C THR A 201 -0.46 8.19 4.03
N ASP A 202 -0.58 9.26 3.26
CA ASP A 202 -0.11 9.29 1.87
C ASP A 202 1.40 9.48 1.72
N ALA A 203 2.15 9.52 2.83
CA ALA A 203 3.59 9.76 2.81
C ALA A 203 4.37 8.77 1.92
N TYR A 204 3.92 7.51 1.81
CA TYR A 204 4.57 6.50 0.95
C TYR A 204 4.52 6.85 -0.55
N LEU A 205 3.55 7.68 -0.95
CA LEU A 205 3.37 8.19 -2.31
C LEU A 205 4.03 9.56 -2.51
N LEU A 206 4.51 10.22 -1.45
CA LEU A 206 5.00 11.61 -1.50
C LEU A 206 6.50 11.71 -1.20
N PHE A 207 7.04 10.83 -0.35
CA PHE A 207 8.41 10.89 0.14
C PHE A 207 9.17 9.62 -0.19
N THR A 208 10.49 9.75 -0.30
CA THR A 208 11.37 8.61 -0.49
C THR A 208 11.44 7.74 0.78
N PRO A 209 11.69 6.43 0.65
CA PRO A 209 11.83 5.53 1.80
C PRO A 209 12.92 5.97 2.78
N SER A 210 14.01 6.56 2.28
CA SER A 210 15.09 7.11 3.10
C SER A 210 14.66 8.35 3.88
N GLN A 211 13.91 9.27 3.27
CA GLN A 211 13.36 10.43 3.98
C GLN A 211 12.38 9.99 5.08
N ILE A 212 11.53 9.00 4.81
CA ILE A 212 10.60 8.43 5.79
C ILE A 212 11.37 7.81 6.98
N ALA A 213 12.37 6.99 6.68
CA ALA A 213 13.20 6.34 7.68
C ALA A 213 13.97 7.34 8.56
N LEU A 214 14.60 8.34 7.94
CA LEU A 214 15.34 9.38 8.63
C LEU A 214 14.40 10.24 9.50
N SER A 215 13.22 10.58 8.98
CA SER A 215 12.19 11.30 9.74
C SER A 215 11.75 10.54 10.99
N ALA A 216 11.61 9.21 10.89
CA ALA A 216 11.27 8.37 12.02
C ALA A 216 12.34 8.42 13.12
N ILE A 217 13.61 8.30 12.75
CA ILE A 217 14.74 8.35 13.69
C ILE A 217 14.84 9.71 14.37
N LEU A 218 14.82 10.80 13.60
CA LEU A 218 14.95 12.16 14.15
C LEU A 218 13.73 12.55 15.00
N SER A 219 12.53 12.11 14.60
CA SER A 219 11.34 12.30 15.41
C SER A 219 11.43 11.55 16.74
N SER A 220 12.01 10.35 16.74
CA SER A 220 12.27 9.58 17.96
C SER A 220 13.33 10.22 18.83
N GLY A 221 14.43 10.70 18.25
CA GLY A 221 15.48 11.43 18.97
C GLY A 221 14.92 12.66 19.66
N SER A 222 14.16 13.48 18.93
CA SER A 222 13.49 14.66 19.48
C SER A 222 12.53 14.32 20.62
N ARG A 223 11.77 13.21 20.52
CA ARG A 223 10.87 12.76 21.61
C ARG A 223 11.63 12.23 22.83
N ALA A 224 12.83 11.70 22.64
CA ALA A 224 13.73 11.25 23.70
C ALA A 224 14.58 12.40 24.28
N GLY A 225 14.42 13.65 23.82
CA GLY A 225 15.23 14.79 24.25
C GLY A 225 16.64 14.83 23.67
N ILE A 226 16.92 14.03 22.64
CA ILE A 226 18.24 13.95 22.00
C ILE A 226 18.29 14.90 20.81
N ASN A 227 19.23 15.85 20.83
CA ASN A 227 19.51 16.67 19.66
C ASN A 227 20.38 15.87 18.66
N MET A 228 19.88 15.70 17.44
CA MET A 228 20.55 15.00 16.34
C MET A 228 20.91 15.95 15.17
N GLU A 229 20.94 17.26 15.40
CA GLU A 229 21.36 18.26 14.39
C GLU A 229 22.82 18.10 13.99
N SER A 230 23.70 17.74 14.93
CA SER A 230 25.10 17.41 14.65
C SER A 230 25.22 16.18 13.76
N TYR A 231 24.37 15.17 13.93
CA TYR A 231 24.33 14.02 13.01
C TYR A 231 23.97 14.44 11.57
N LEU A 232 23.02 15.35 11.39
CA LEU A 232 22.64 15.86 10.07
C LEU A 232 23.74 16.71 9.43
N SER A 233 24.35 17.60 10.22
CA SER A 233 25.34 18.54 9.70
C SER A 233 26.71 17.90 9.49
N GLU A 234 27.18 17.09 10.44
CA GLU A 234 28.52 16.50 10.46
C GLU A 234 28.55 15.12 9.81
N SER A 235 27.68 14.18 10.21
CA SER A 235 27.73 12.80 9.69
C SER A 235 27.13 12.68 8.29
N LEU A 236 26.04 13.38 7.99
CA LEU A 236 25.47 13.41 6.64
C LEU A 236 26.10 14.48 5.73
N MET A 237 27.10 15.21 6.21
CA MET A 237 27.84 16.26 5.48
C MET A 237 26.92 17.37 4.91
N LEU A 238 25.74 17.59 5.50
CA LEU A 238 24.78 18.59 5.04
C LEU A 238 25.12 20.02 5.49
N LYS A 239 26.22 20.20 6.23
CA LYS A 239 26.69 21.53 6.66
C LYS A 239 27.09 22.43 5.47
N GLU A 240 27.61 21.82 4.40
CA GLU A 240 28.03 22.52 3.19
C GLU A 240 26.86 22.78 2.23
N ASP A 241 25.86 21.90 2.20
CA ASP A 241 24.64 22.05 1.41
C ASP A 241 23.43 22.45 2.27
N ARG A 242 23.43 23.70 2.72
CA ARG A 242 22.33 24.29 3.52
C ARG A 242 20.97 24.23 2.81
N SER A 243 20.97 24.25 1.47
CA SER A 243 19.74 24.19 0.68
C SER A 243 19.07 22.82 0.78
N THR A 244 19.85 21.75 0.68
CA THR A 244 19.36 20.37 0.84
C THR A 244 18.96 20.10 2.29
N LEU A 245 19.70 20.63 3.27
CA LEU A 245 19.31 20.52 4.69
C LEU A 245 17.95 21.17 4.96
N SER A 246 17.73 22.40 4.47
CA SER A 246 16.46 23.10 4.64
C SER A 246 15.30 22.31 4.03
N ARG A 247 15.48 21.83 2.78
CA ARG A 247 14.47 21.03 2.09
C ARG A 247 14.12 19.76 2.87
N LEU A 248 15.13 19.05 3.41
CA LEU A 248 14.92 17.86 4.20
C LEU A 248 14.11 18.16 5.48
N LEU A 249 14.44 19.25 6.17
CA LEU A 249 13.70 19.67 7.37
C LEU A 249 12.25 20.06 7.06
N ASP A 250 12.01 20.72 5.92
CA ASP A 250 10.67 21.05 5.45
C ASP A 250 9.86 19.79 5.11
N GLU A 251 10.46 18.83 4.39
CA GLU A 251 9.85 17.53 4.09
C GLU A 251 9.48 16.76 5.38
N MET A 252 10.37 16.76 6.37
CA MET A 252 10.10 16.15 7.68
C MET A 252 8.90 16.83 8.38
N LYS A 253 8.81 18.17 8.31
CA LYS A 253 7.70 18.94 8.88
C LYS A 253 6.39 18.60 8.18
N CYS A 254 6.40 18.49 6.85
CA CYS A 254 5.26 18.05 6.06
C CYS A 254 4.80 16.64 6.47
N MET A 255 5.73 15.68 6.61
CA MET A 255 5.42 14.33 7.09
C MET A 255 4.78 14.34 8.49
N LYS A 256 5.33 15.10 9.43
CA LYS A 256 4.75 15.25 10.78
C LYS A 256 3.34 15.85 10.72
N ASN A 257 3.08 16.79 9.80
CA ASN A 257 1.76 17.37 9.61
C ASN A 257 0.76 16.36 9.02
N LEU A 258 1.17 15.53 8.05
CA LEU A 258 0.33 14.44 7.52
C LEU A 258 -0.12 13.49 8.64
N ILE A 259 0.81 13.08 9.50
CA ILE A 259 0.54 12.19 10.63
C ILE A 259 -0.41 12.85 11.65
N LYS A 260 -0.28 14.17 11.88
CA LYS A 260 -1.14 14.92 12.81
C LYS A 260 -2.55 15.10 12.27
N LYS A 261 -2.70 15.35 10.96
CA LYS A 261 -4.00 15.52 10.27
C LYS A 261 -4.70 14.19 9.99
N TYR A 262 -3.99 13.06 10.15
CA TYR A 262 -4.57 11.76 9.88
C TYR A 262 -5.64 11.41 10.91
N GLU A 263 -6.89 11.39 10.46
CA GLU A 263 -8.03 10.92 11.22
C GLU A 263 -8.53 9.59 10.63
N LEU A 264 -8.72 8.62 11.53
CA LEU A 264 -9.36 7.35 11.21
C LEU A 264 -10.89 7.58 11.18
N PRO A 265 -11.60 7.09 10.15
CA PRO A 265 -13.05 7.29 10.06
C PRO A 265 -13.79 6.63 11.22
N ARG A 266 -14.92 7.22 11.62
CA ARG A 266 -15.69 6.74 12.78
C ARG A 266 -16.38 5.41 12.45
N PRO A 267 -16.57 4.48 13.40
CA PRO A 267 -17.22 3.21 13.12
C PRO A 267 -18.64 3.34 12.55
N GLU A 268 -19.42 4.31 13.03
CA GLU A 268 -20.78 4.62 12.58
C GLU A 268 -20.80 5.10 11.12
N GLU A 269 -19.90 6.03 10.79
CA GLU A 269 -19.68 6.53 9.44
C GLU A 269 -19.30 5.38 8.49
N VAL A 270 -18.31 4.57 8.88
CA VAL A 270 -17.89 3.40 8.08
C VAL A 270 -19.04 2.41 7.88
N ALA A 271 -19.90 2.20 8.88
CA ALA A 271 -21.05 1.31 8.75
C ALA A 271 -22.04 1.82 7.69
N ALA A 272 -22.37 3.12 7.72
CA ALA A 272 -23.23 3.75 6.71
C ALA A 272 -22.60 3.68 5.31
N LEU A 273 -21.30 3.99 5.20
CA LEU A 273 -20.56 3.94 3.93
C LEU A 273 -20.48 2.53 3.36
N LYS A 274 -20.33 1.50 4.19
CA LYS A 274 -20.39 0.10 3.74
C LYS A 274 -21.77 -0.26 3.21
N GLN A 275 -22.84 0.12 3.88
CA GLN A 275 -24.20 -0.14 3.37
C GLN A 275 -24.42 0.53 2.00
N LYS A 276 -23.93 1.76 1.84
CA LYS A 276 -23.96 2.48 0.56
C LYS A 276 -23.11 1.79 -0.51
N LEU A 277 -21.93 1.30 -0.13
CA LEU A 277 -21.05 0.53 -1.01
C LEU A 277 -21.69 -0.78 -1.47
N GLU A 278 -22.28 -1.56 -0.56
CA GLU A 278 -22.95 -2.82 -0.90
C GLU A 278 -24.12 -2.59 -1.87
N LYS A 279 -24.86 -1.49 -1.73
CA LYS A 279 -25.88 -1.09 -2.71
C LYS A 279 -25.27 -0.87 -4.10
N CYS A 280 -24.13 -0.18 -4.18
CA CYS A 280 -23.42 0.03 -5.45
C CYS A 280 -23.01 -1.29 -6.11
N HIS A 281 -22.48 -2.24 -5.33
CA HIS A 281 -22.07 -3.56 -5.83
C HIS A 281 -23.28 -4.45 -6.20
N SER A 282 -24.38 -4.37 -5.46
CA SER A 282 -25.61 -5.14 -5.74
C SER A 282 -26.32 -4.75 -7.04
N LEU A 283 -26.10 -3.52 -7.50
CA LEU A 283 -26.72 -3.02 -8.72
C LEU A 283 -26.07 -3.60 -9.98
N ASP A 284 -25.00 -4.40 -9.85
CA ASP A 284 -24.18 -4.89 -10.96
C ASP A 284 -23.99 -3.79 -12.00
N LEU A 285 -23.63 -2.60 -11.51
CA LEU A 285 -23.15 -1.51 -12.35
C LEU A 285 -22.04 -2.14 -13.17
N SER A 286 -22.23 -2.25 -14.48
CA SER A 286 -21.47 -3.12 -15.37
C SER A 286 -20.01 -2.64 -15.49
N PHE A 287 -19.23 -2.81 -14.44
CA PHE A 287 -17.80 -2.53 -14.37
C PHE A 287 -16.98 -3.72 -14.90
N ASN A 288 -17.63 -4.86 -15.09
CA ASN A 288 -17.06 -6.06 -15.68
C ASN A 288 -17.07 -6.00 -17.21
N THR A 289 -16.09 -5.33 -17.81
CA THR A 289 -15.57 -5.76 -19.11
C THR A 289 -14.50 -6.82 -18.87
N ASN A 290 -14.88 -7.99 -18.36
CA ASN A 290 -14.01 -9.15 -18.49
C ASN A 290 -14.21 -9.73 -19.90
N PRO A 291 -13.17 -9.82 -20.73
CA PRO A 291 -13.26 -10.60 -21.94
C PRO A 291 -13.56 -12.04 -21.50
N LYS A 292 -14.65 -12.58 -22.06
CA LYS A 292 -15.10 -13.98 -21.98
C LYS A 292 -14.04 -14.91 -21.39
N LYS A 293 -14.42 -15.62 -20.31
CA LYS A 293 -13.81 -16.88 -19.85
C LYS A 293 -13.04 -17.53 -21.00
N ARG A 294 -11.71 -17.35 -21.04
CA ARG A 294 -10.88 -18.20 -21.90
C ARG A 294 -10.98 -19.57 -21.26
N LYS A 295 -11.88 -20.35 -21.85
CA LYS A 295 -12.01 -21.79 -21.68
C LYS A 295 -10.59 -22.36 -21.66
N GLY A 296 -10.33 -23.17 -20.65
CA GLY A 296 -8.99 -23.61 -20.27
C GLY A 296 -8.21 -24.23 -21.42
N TYR A 297 -6.92 -24.33 -21.18
CA TYR A 297 -6.00 -25.25 -21.84
C TYR A 297 -6.65 -26.62 -22.05
N GLU A 298 -7.22 -26.84 -23.22
CA GLU A 298 -7.52 -28.14 -23.82
C GLU A 298 -6.72 -28.17 -25.12
N ASP A 299 -5.41 -28.41 -25.00
CA ASP A 299 -4.52 -29.01 -26.00
C ASP A 299 -3.05 -28.78 -25.59
N ASP A 300 -2.65 -29.40 -24.48
CA ASP A 300 -1.24 -29.81 -24.35
C ASP A 300 -1.19 -31.26 -24.82
N GLU A 301 -1.02 -31.44 -26.14
CA GLU A 301 -0.61 -32.72 -26.70
C GLU A 301 0.68 -33.16 -26.00
N TYR A 302 0.64 -34.36 -25.44
CA TYR A 302 1.76 -35.07 -24.82
C TYR A 302 3.02 -34.99 -25.69
N VAL A 303 3.99 -34.15 -25.29
CA VAL A 303 5.36 -34.24 -25.79
C VAL A 303 5.98 -35.51 -25.21
N THR A 304 5.74 -36.63 -25.87
CA THR A 304 6.43 -37.89 -25.63
C THR A 304 7.89 -37.73 -26.02
N LYS A 305 8.80 -37.88 -25.04
CA LYS A 305 10.24 -37.96 -25.27
C LYS A 305 10.53 -39.07 -26.29
N LYS A 306 10.93 -38.70 -27.50
CA LYS A 306 11.56 -39.66 -28.43
C LYS A 306 12.92 -40.06 -27.87
N CYS A 307 13.06 -41.36 -27.60
CA CYS A 307 14.31 -42.01 -27.26
C CYS A 307 15.28 -41.86 -28.45
N LYS A 308 16.51 -41.39 -28.20
CA LYS A 308 17.59 -41.51 -29.18
C LYS A 308 17.97 -42.98 -29.25
N MET A 309 17.81 -43.59 -30.42
CA MET A 309 18.50 -44.83 -30.78
C MET A 309 19.57 -44.50 -31.81
N ASP A 310 20.70 -45.16 -31.62
CA ASP A 310 21.94 -45.09 -32.37
C ASP A 310 21.76 -45.42 -33.86
N GLU A 311 22.52 -44.70 -34.70
CA GLU A 311 23.31 -45.24 -35.83
C GLU A 311 24.40 -44.22 -36.21
#